data_AF-A0A4W3J0I7-F1
#
_entry.id   AF-A0A4W3J0I7-F1
#
_cell.length_a   1.000
_cell.length_b   1.000
_cell.length_c   1.000
_cell.angle_alpha   90.00
_cell.angle_beta   90.00
_cell.angle_gamma   90.00
#
_symmetry.space_group_name_H-M   'P 1'
#
loop_
_entity.id
_entity.type
_entity.pdbx_description
1 polymer ?
#
loop_
_entity_poly.entity_id
_entity_poly.type
_entity_poly.pdbx_seq_one_letter_code
_entity_poly.pdbx_strand_id
1 'polypeptide(L)'
;IYEKYCQNKPRSEALWRQCGDCQFFQECQRRLSHKLPLDTYLLKPVQRITKYQLLLKEMLKCSKNSEGTAELEEALETMISIIKSVNDSMHQIAITGFEGDLNDLGKLLMQGSFNVWTDHKKVQSKVKDLARFKPMQRHLFLYTKLLLFCKRREENADGHEKSPSYGFKHSLKMSAVGITENVKGDIKKFEIWYNGREEVYIIQASSVELKNLWVSEIRKVLTGQLQAYRGKVPHAVPHVGFL
;
A
#
# COMPACT_ATOMS: atom_id res chain seq x y z
N ILE A 1 -13.29 0.27 -11.47
CA ILE A 1 -13.20 -0.39 -12.80
C ILE A 1 -11.77 -0.84 -13.10
N TYR A 2 -10.79 0.08 -13.21
CA TYR A 2 -9.39 -0.28 -13.52
C TYR A 2 -8.75 -1.22 -12.49
N GLU A 3 -9.06 -1.05 -11.20
CA GLU A 3 -8.60 -1.95 -10.15
C GLU A 3 -8.96 -3.41 -10.43
N LYS A 4 -10.26 -3.69 -10.63
CA LYS A 4 -10.77 -5.03 -10.98
C LYS A 4 -10.12 -5.58 -12.25
N TYR A 5 -9.89 -4.73 -13.25
CA TYR A 5 -9.22 -5.14 -14.49
C TYR A 5 -7.76 -5.55 -14.24
N CYS A 6 -7.00 -4.71 -13.53
CA CYS A 6 -5.60 -4.96 -13.22
C CYS A 6 -5.43 -6.20 -12.34
N GLN A 7 -6.26 -6.38 -11.31
CA GLN A 7 -6.24 -7.58 -10.45
C GLN A 7 -6.50 -8.87 -11.23
N ASN A 8 -7.36 -8.81 -12.24
CA ASN A 8 -7.65 -9.96 -13.10
C ASN A 8 -6.62 -10.16 -14.23
N LYS A 9 -5.76 -9.17 -14.53
CA LYS A 9 -4.83 -9.24 -15.67
C LYS A 9 -3.87 -10.44 -15.58
N PRO A 10 -3.22 -10.74 -14.44
CA PRO A 10 -2.36 -11.93 -14.32
C PRO A 10 -3.12 -13.24 -14.57
N ARG A 11 -4.36 -13.34 -14.09
CA ARG A 11 -5.22 -14.51 -14.36
C ARG A 11 -5.55 -14.64 -15.85
N SER A 12 -5.85 -13.52 -16.50
CA SER A 12 -6.07 -13.48 -17.96
C SER A 12 -4.81 -13.86 -18.73
N GLU A 13 -3.62 -13.46 -18.29
CA GLU A 13 -2.34 -13.84 -18.89
C GLU A 13 -2.05 -15.32 -18.71
N ALA A 14 -2.29 -15.87 -17.52
CA ALA A 14 -2.14 -17.30 -17.27
C ALA A 14 -3.05 -18.16 -18.17
N LEU A 15 -4.29 -17.73 -18.39
CA LEU A 15 -5.19 -18.39 -19.34
C LEU A 15 -4.70 -18.23 -20.79
N TRP A 16 -4.27 -17.03 -21.18
CA TRP A 16 -3.75 -16.79 -22.52
C TRP A 16 -2.53 -17.67 -22.85
N ARG A 17 -1.64 -17.94 -21.88
CA ARG A 17 -0.52 -18.86 -22.09
C ARG A 17 -0.96 -20.29 -22.42
N GLN A 18 -2.14 -20.71 -22.00
CA GLN A 18 -2.66 -22.05 -22.24
C GLN A 18 -3.42 -22.17 -23.56
N CYS A 19 -4.06 -21.08 -24.03
CA CYS A 19 -4.99 -21.13 -25.16
C CYS A 19 -4.82 -20.01 -26.21
N GLY A 20 -3.82 -19.15 -26.09
CA GLY A 20 -3.61 -18.01 -26.98
C GLY A 20 -3.40 -18.39 -28.44
N ASP A 21 -2.81 -19.57 -28.67
CA ASP A 21 -2.58 -20.11 -30.02
C ASP A 21 -3.76 -20.92 -30.57
N CYS A 22 -4.92 -20.95 -29.90
CA CYS A 22 -6.06 -21.71 -30.39
C CYS A 22 -6.66 -21.11 -31.67
N GLN A 23 -7.19 -21.98 -32.54
CA GLN A 23 -7.76 -21.59 -33.85
C GLN A 23 -8.84 -20.51 -33.74
N PHE A 24 -9.62 -20.53 -32.64
CA PHE A 24 -10.65 -19.52 -32.39
C PHE A 24 -10.09 -18.09 -32.40
N PHE A 25 -9.01 -17.82 -31.66
CA PHE A 25 -8.43 -16.47 -31.61
C PHE A 25 -7.74 -16.07 -32.92
N GLN A 26 -7.09 -17.03 -33.59
CA GLN A 26 -6.47 -16.80 -34.90
C GLN A 26 -7.51 -16.37 -35.96
N GLU A 27 -8.66 -17.07 -36.00
CA GLU A 27 -9.75 -16.75 -36.92
C GLU A 27 -10.40 -15.39 -36.58
N CYS A 28 -10.63 -15.10 -35.30
CA CYS A 28 -11.09 -13.78 -34.86
C CYS A 28 -10.12 -12.67 -35.29
N GLN A 29 -8.80 -12.87 -35.11
CA GLN A 29 -7.77 -11.90 -35.50
C GLN A 29 -7.78 -11.65 -37.00
N ARG A 30 -7.87 -12.72 -37.81
CA ARG A 30 -7.94 -12.66 -39.27
C ARG A 30 -9.19 -11.93 -39.75
N ARG A 31 -10.37 -12.24 -39.20
CA ARG A 31 -11.65 -11.61 -39.56
C ARG A 31 -11.67 -10.11 -39.24
N LEU A 32 -11.01 -9.70 -38.17
CA LEU A 32 -10.90 -8.29 -37.78
C LEU A 32 -9.71 -7.58 -38.45
N SER A 33 -8.91 -8.29 -39.27
CA SER A 33 -7.69 -7.76 -39.90
C SER A 33 -6.71 -7.13 -38.91
N HIS A 34 -6.62 -7.69 -37.71
CA HIS A 34 -5.76 -7.17 -36.65
C HIS A 34 -4.30 -7.62 -36.84
N LYS A 35 -3.37 -6.67 -36.77
CA LYS A 35 -1.92 -6.95 -36.87
C LYS A 35 -1.32 -7.54 -35.59
N LEU A 36 -1.98 -7.38 -34.45
CA LEU A 36 -1.49 -7.79 -33.14
C LEU A 36 -2.43 -8.86 -32.53
N PRO A 37 -1.90 -9.75 -31.69
CA PRO A 37 -2.72 -10.72 -30.95
C PRO A 37 -3.58 -10.05 -29.88
N LEU A 38 -4.64 -10.75 -29.44
CA LEU A 38 -5.63 -10.23 -28.49
C LEU A 38 -5.02 -9.76 -27.16
N ASP A 39 -4.05 -10.49 -26.60
CA ASP A 39 -3.37 -10.14 -25.35
C ASP A 39 -2.74 -8.74 -25.37
N THR A 40 -2.23 -8.32 -26.54
CA THR A 40 -1.67 -6.97 -26.73
C THR A 40 -2.75 -5.90 -26.59
N TYR A 41 -3.99 -6.18 -27.02
CA TYR A 41 -5.13 -5.30 -26.81
C TYR A 41 -5.62 -5.34 -25.36
N LEU A 42 -5.56 -6.50 -24.70
CA LEU A 42 -5.89 -6.63 -23.27
C LEU A 42 -4.87 -5.92 -22.35
N LEU A 43 -3.69 -5.56 -22.85
CA LEU A 43 -2.76 -4.72 -22.08
C LEU A 43 -3.14 -3.23 -22.11
N LYS A 44 -3.99 -2.80 -23.06
CA LYS A 44 -4.31 -1.38 -23.26
C LYS A 44 -4.94 -0.70 -22.04
N PRO A 45 -5.85 -1.31 -21.26
CA PRO A 45 -6.38 -0.64 -20.06
C PRO A 45 -5.31 -0.38 -19.00
N VAL A 46 -4.38 -1.33 -18.79
CA VAL A 46 -3.24 -1.16 -17.87
C VAL A 46 -2.32 -0.02 -18.35
N GLN A 47 -2.09 0.08 -19.65
CA GLN A 47 -1.31 1.19 -20.23
C GLN A 47 -2.07 2.51 -20.20
N ARG A 48 -3.39 2.49 -20.33
CA ARG A 48 -4.21 3.70 -20.44
C ARG A 48 -4.27 4.43 -19.10
N ILE A 49 -4.48 3.68 -18.01
CA ILE A 49 -4.57 4.28 -16.68
C ILE A 49 -3.26 4.99 -16.28
N THR A 50 -2.10 4.44 -16.66
CA THR A 50 -0.79 5.04 -16.37
C THR A 50 -0.44 6.22 -17.28
N LYS A 51 -1.13 6.38 -18.42
CA LYS A 51 -0.93 7.51 -19.34
C LYS A 51 -1.66 8.78 -18.93
N TYR A 52 -2.79 8.69 -18.21
CA TYR A 52 -3.57 9.89 -17.86
C TYR A 52 -2.76 10.89 -17.04
N GLN A 53 -1.98 10.44 -16.05
CA GLN A 53 -1.11 11.35 -15.28
C GLN A 53 -0.06 12.06 -16.17
N LEU A 54 0.42 11.40 -17.22
CA LEU A 54 1.42 11.98 -18.12
C LEU A 54 0.78 13.06 -18.99
N LEU A 55 -0.40 12.78 -19.52
CA LEU A 55 -1.17 13.74 -20.32
C LEU A 55 -1.56 14.97 -19.50
N LEU A 56 -2.05 14.77 -18.27
CA LEU A 56 -2.38 15.88 -17.36
C LEU A 56 -1.13 16.71 -17.02
N LYS A 57 0.01 16.04 -16.78
CA LYS A 57 1.29 16.73 -16.54
C LYS A 57 1.77 17.53 -17.76
N GLU A 58 1.59 17.02 -18.98
CA GLU A 58 1.92 17.78 -20.19
C GLU A 58 0.97 18.98 -20.39
N MET A 59 -0.34 18.80 -20.15
CA MET A 59 -1.29 19.91 -20.18
C MET A 59 -0.91 21.01 -19.18
N LEU A 60 -0.52 20.63 -17.95
CA LEU A 60 -0.13 21.58 -16.91
C LEU A 60 1.11 22.39 -17.28
N LYS A 61 2.04 21.80 -18.03
CA LYS A 61 3.20 22.53 -18.57
C LYS A 61 2.81 23.60 -19.58
N CYS A 62 1.75 23.38 -20.36
CA CYS A 62 1.25 24.30 -21.38
C CYS A 62 0.29 25.36 -20.83
N SER A 63 -0.36 25.09 -19.70
CA SER A 63 -1.41 25.93 -19.11
C SER A 63 -0.93 26.78 -17.92
N LYS A 64 0.37 27.07 -17.81
CA LYS A 64 0.91 27.81 -16.65
C LYS A 64 0.22 29.17 -16.49
N ASN A 65 -0.29 29.44 -15.29
CA ASN A 65 -0.96 30.69 -14.90
C ASN A 65 -2.24 30.99 -15.71
N SER A 66 -2.86 29.99 -16.33
CA SER A 66 -4.20 30.14 -16.91
C SER A 66 -5.29 29.87 -15.88
N GLU A 67 -6.50 30.37 -16.16
CA GLU A 67 -7.72 29.87 -15.51
C GLU A 67 -7.78 28.34 -15.66
N GLY A 68 -8.15 27.61 -14.61
CA GLY A 68 -8.19 26.14 -14.61
C GLY A 68 -6.90 25.42 -14.16
N THR A 69 -5.83 26.16 -13.82
CA THR A 69 -4.54 25.53 -13.41
C THR A 69 -4.70 24.70 -12.12
N ALA A 70 -5.42 25.22 -11.13
CA ALA A 70 -5.60 24.56 -9.83
C ALA A 70 -6.39 23.25 -9.97
N GLU A 71 -7.46 23.27 -10.76
CA GLU A 71 -8.29 22.11 -11.07
C GLU A 71 -7.49 21.03 -11.82
N LEU A 72 -6.56 21.46 -12.69
CA LEU A 72 -5.68 20.55 -13.42
C LEU A 72 -4.62 19.91 -12.50
N GLU A 73 -4.10 20.67 -11.53
CA GLU A 73 -3.22 20.14 -10.48
C GLU A 73 -3.94 19.11 -9.60
N GLU A 74 -5.16 19.41 -9.17
CA GLU A 74 -6.00 18.48 -8.40
C GLU A 74 -6.33 17.21 -9.19
N ALA A 75 -6.67 17.35 -10.48
CA ALA A 75 -6.93 16.22 -11.36
C ALA A 75 -5.67 15.33 -11.52
N LEU A 76 -4.49 15.94 -11.65
CA LEU A 76 -3.22 15.22 -11.72
C LEU A 76 -2.94 14.45 -10.41
N GLU A 77 -3.08 15.09 -9.25
CA GLU A 77 -2.90 14.45 -7.95
C GLU A 77 -3.87 13.27 -7.77
N THR A 78 -5.14 13.47 -8.13
CA THR A 78 -6.17 12.43 -8.09
C THR A 78 -5.79 11.25 -8.98
N MET A 79 -5.31 11.50 -10.19
CA MET A 79 -4.91 10.45 -11.11
C MET A 79 -3.68 9.67 -10.60
N ILE A 80 -2.68 10.36 -10.04
CA ILE A 80 -1.54 9.72 -9.39
C ILE A 80 -2.01 8.83 -8.24
N SER A 81 -2.94 9.31 -7.42
CA SER A 81 -3.53 8.58 -6.30
C SER A 81 -4.28 7.32 -6.75
N ILE A 82 -5.06 7.38 -7.83
CA ILE A 82 -5.75 6.22 -8.40
C ILE A 82 -4.75 5.17 -8.90
N ILE A 83 -3.71 5.58 -9.65
CA ILE A 83 -2.68 4.66 -10.14
C ILE A 83 -2.00 3.96 -8.96
N LYS A 84 -1.64 4.72 -7.93
CA LYS A 84 -1.06 4.19 -6.70
C LYS A 84 -2.02 3.20 -6.02
N SER A 85 -3.29 3.54 -5.86
CA SER A 85 -4.30 2.68 -5.24
C SER A 85 -4.48 1.37 -5.99
N VAL A 86 -4.52 1.41 -7.33
CA VAL A 86 -4.60 0.20 -8.17
C VAL A 86 -3.35 -0.66 -7.97
N ASN A 87 -2.16 -0.06 -7.99
CA ASN A 87 -0.90 -0.77 -7.74
C ASN A 87 -0.88 -1.41 -6.34
N ASP A 88 -1.29 -0.68 -5.31
CA ASP A 88 -1.33 -1.17 -3.93
C ASP A 88 -2.32 -2.34 -3.79
N SER A 89 -3.45 -2.30 -4.49
CA SER A 89 -4.41 -3.40 -4.54
C SER A 89 -3.81 -4.69 -5.15
N MET A 90 -2.89 -4.57 -6.11
CA MET A 90 -2.18 -5.73 -6.68
C MET A 90 -1.32 -6.43 -5.62
N HIS A 91 -0.68 -5.66 -4.73
CA HIS A 91 0.07 -6.22 -3.61
C HIS A 91 -0.85 -6.80 -2.52
N GLN A 92 -2.01 -6.18 -2.31
CA GLN A 92 -3.01 -6.63 -1.33
C GLN A 92 -3.51 -8.04 -1.63
N ILE A 93 -3.90 -8.32 -2.89
CA ILE A 93 -4.41 -9.64 -3.28
C ILE A 93 -3.36 -10.76 -3.18
N ALA A 94 -2.08 -10.39 -3.06
CA ALA A 94 -0.97 -11.33 -2.89
C ALA A 94 -0.65 -11.64 -1.41
N ILE A 95 -1.40 -11.08 -0.46
CA ILE A 95 -1.28 -11.41 0.96
C ILE A 95 -1.86 -12.82 1.20
N THR A 96 -1.12 -13.65 1.93
CA THR A 96 -1.50 -15.04 2.27
C THR A 96 -1.39 -15.28 3.77
N GLY A 97 -2.26 -16.15 4.30
CA GLY A 97 -2.23 -16.57 5.70
C GLY A 97 -2.73 -15.53 6.71
N PHE A 98 -3.46 -14.51 6.26
CA PHE A 98 -4.20 -13.62 7.16
C PHE A 98 -5.55 -14.26 7.50
N GLU A 99 -5.84 -14.42 8.80
CA GLU A 99 -7.10 -14.98 9.30
C GLU A 99 -8.10 -13.84 9.50
N GLY A 100 -8.88 -13.52 8.46
CA GLY A 100 -9.90 -12.47 8.46
C GLY A 100 -10.14 -11.88 7.07
N ASP A 101 -11.09 -10.96 6.95
CA ASP A 101 -11.31 -10.23 5.70
C ASP A 101 -10.44 -8.97 5.66
N LEU A 102 -9.62 -8.82 4.61
CA LEU A 102 -8.81 -7.62 4.39
C LEU A 102 -9.69 -6.38 4.14
N ASN A 103 -10.93 -6.54 3.67
CA ASN A 103 -11.87 -5.45 3.47
C ASN A 103 -12.32 -4.80 4.79
N ASP A 104 -12.33 -5.56 5.88
CA ASP A 104 -12.73 -5.06 7.21
C ASP A 104 -11.68 -4.12 7.82
N LEU A 105 -10.44 -4.16 7.32
CA LEU A 105 -9.31 -3.35 7.78
C LEU A 105 -9.45 -1.87 7.38
N GLY A 106 -10.39 -1.57 6.47
CA GLY A 106 -10.62 -0.27 5.89
C GLY A 106 -9.75 -0.02 4.66
N LYS A 107 -9.59 1.25 4.26
CA LYS A 107 -8.84 1.60 3.04
C LYS A 107 -7.36 1.27 3.21
N LEU A 108 -6.77 0.60 2.23
CA LEU A 108 -5.31 0.46 2.11
C LEU A 108 -4.71 1.82 1.70
N LEU A 109 -3.85 2.37 2.55
CA LEU A 109 -3.25 3.70 2.36
C LEU A 109 -1.86 3.60 1.74
N MET A 110 -1.04 2.67 2.22
CA MET A 110 0.33 2.48 1.74
C MET A 110 0.78 1.03 1.87
N GLN A 111 1.71 0.63 1.01
CA GLN A 111 2.50 -0.60 1.17
C GLN A 111 3.95 -0.37 0.77
N GLY A 112 4.86 -1.18 1.32
CA GLY A 112 6.29 -1.03 1.03
C GLY A 112 7.16 -2.05 1.78
N SER A 113 8.36 -2.29 1.25
CA SER A 113 9.36 -3.17 1.85
C SER A 113 10.35 -2.38 2.72
N PHE A 114 10.64 -2.91 3.91
CA PHE A 114 11.48 -2.27 4.91
C PHE A 114 12.40 -3.27 5.60
N ASN A 115 13.56 -2.77 6.06
CA ASN A 115 14.31 -3.41 7.13
C ASN A 115 13.65 -3.04 8.46
N VAL A 116 13.33 -4.05 9.27
CA VAL A 116 12.64 -3.87 10.57
C VAL A 116 13.46 -4.51 11.68
N TRP A 117 13.76 -3.73 12.72
CA TRP A 117 14.31 -4.22 13.99
C TRP A 117 13.23 -4.14 15.07
N THR A 118 13.35 -4.99 16.07
CA THR A 118 12.44 -5.04 17.22
C THR A 118 13.18 -4.72 18.51
N ASP A 119 12.69 -3.75 19.25
CA ASP A 119 13.19 -3.36 20.58
C ASP A 119 12.05 -3.40 21.61
N HIS A 120 11.53 -4.60 21.85
CA HIS A 120 10.47 -4.82 22.83
C HIS A 120 11.04 -4.69 24.26
N LYS A 121 10.26 -4.09 25.18
CA LYS A 121 10.62 -4.08 26.62
C LYS A 121 10.77 -5.53 27.09
N LYS A 122 11.98 -5.92 27.51
CA LYS A 122 12.32 -7.30 27.87
C LYS A 122 11.38 -7.84 28.96
N VAL A 123 10.62 -8.90 28.67
CA VAL A 123 10.44 -9.99 29.63
C VAL A 123 11.75 -10.79 29.61
N GLN A 124 12.33 -11.01 30.78
CA GLN A 124 13.69 -11.55 30.97
C GLN A 124 13.94 -12.87 30.22
N SER A 125 14.56 -12.84 29.05
CA SER A 125 15.14 -14.04 28.43
C SER A 125 16.52 -13.72 27.83
N LYS A 126 17.55 -14.22 28.53
CA LYS A 126 18.99 -14.01 28.27
C LYS A 126 19.56 -14.81 27.09
N VAL A 127 18.74 -15.32 26.16
CA VAL A 127 19.21 -16.29 25.13
C VAL A 127 19.01 -15.82 23.66
N LYS A 128 18.48 -14.62 23.40
CA LYS A 128 18.18 -14.14 22.03
C LYS A 128 18.89 -12.85 21.61
N ASP A 129 20.07 -12.55 22.15
CA ASP A 129 20.76 -11.29 21.84
C ASP A 129 21.31 -11.22 20.39
N LEU A 130 21.66 -12.35 19.74
CA LEU A 130 22.17 -12.31 18.35
C LEU A 130 21.12 -11.97 17.29
N ALA A 131 19.85 -12.37 17.48
CA ALA A 131 18.79 -12.13 16.51
C ALA A 131 18.28 -10.67 16.51
N ARG A 132 18.56 -9.88 17.56
CA ARG A 132 18.12 -8.48 17.67
C ARG A 132 18.92 -7.52 16.80
N PHE A 133 20.14 -7.87 16.39
CA PHE A 133 20.98 -6.97 15.60
C PHE A 133 20.73 -7.06 14.09
N LYS A 134 20.23 -8.19 13.59
CA LYS A 134 19.96 -8.39 12.16
C LYS A 134 18.54 -7.89 11.82
N PRO A 135 18.39 -6.92 10.91
CA PRO A 135 17.06 -6.51 10.48
C PRO A 135 16.32 -7.67 9.82
N MET A 136 15.01 -7.67 10.04
CA MET A 136 14.09 -8.56 9.37
C MET A 136 13.49 -7.80 8.18
N GLN A 137 13.55 -8.40 7.00
CA GLN A 137 12.83 -7.88 5.83
C GLN A 137 11.34 -8.09 6.03
N ARG A 138 10.57 -7.00 5.97
CA ARG A 138 9.10 -7.01 6.08
C ARG A 138 8.49 -6.11 5.03
N HIS A 139 7.40 -6.59 4.44
CA HIS A 139 6.52 -5.80 3.62
C HIS A 139 5.37 -5.34 4.50
N LEU A 140 5.22 -4.04 4.67
CA LEU A 140 4.18 -3.45 5.50
C LEU A 140 2.99 -3.05 4.64
N PHE A 141 1.78 -3.21 5.19
CA PHE A 141 0.53 -2.71 4.60
C PHE A 141 -0.18 -1.86 5.64
N LEU A 142 -0.25 -0.56 5.39
CA LEU A 142 -0.93 0.41 6.25
C LEU A 142 -2.38 0.56 5.81
N TYR A 143 -3.30 0.05 6.61
CA TYR A 143 -4.73 0.29 6.50
C TYR A 143 -5.17 1.37 7.49
N THR A 144 -6.38 1.90 7.30
CA THR A 144 -6.96 2.88 8.24
C THR A 144 -7.14 2.32 9.65
N LYS A 145 -7.39 1.01 9.81
CA LYS A 145 -7.61 0.37 11.12
C LYS A 145 -6.44 -0.48 11.59
N LEU A 146 -5.65 -1.09 10.70
CA LEU A 146 -4.55 -1.99 11.04
C LEU A 146 -3.27 -1.69 10.25
N LEU A 147 -2.12 -1.96 10.84
CA LEU A 147 -0.84 -2.06 10.15
C LEU A 147 -0.42 -3.54 10.10
N LEU A 148 -0.35 -4.11 8.90
CA LEU A 148 0.08 -5.50 8.72
C LEU A 148 1.58 -5.59 8.44
N PHE A 149 2.21 -6.61 9.00
CA PHE A 149 3.58 -7.02 8.74
C PHE A 149 3.55 -8.35 8.00
N CYS A 150 4.05 -8.36 6.77
CA CYS A 150 4.16 -9.56 5.96
C CYS A 150 5.63 -9.86 5.63
N LYS A 151 5.95 -11.12 5.38
CA LYS A 151 7.23 -11.55 4.81
C LYS A 151 7.03 -11.80 3.32
N ARG A 152 7.77 -11.08 2.46
CA ARG A 152 7.82 -11.40 1.03
C ARG A 152 8.37 -12.81 0.85
N ARG A 153 7.65 -13.63 0.11
CA ARG A 153 8.09 -14.94 -0.36
C ARG A 153 8.39 -14.78 -1.84
N GLU A 154 9.52 -15.32 -2.24
CA GLU A 154 9.84 -15.53 -3.65
C GLU A 154 9.50 -16.99 -3.89
N GLU A 155 8.47 -17.25 -4.70
CA GLU A 155 8.22 -18.60 -5.17
C GLU A 155 9.30 -18.93 -6.20
N ASN A 156 10.17 -19.88 -5.84
CA ASN A 156 11.08 -20.54 -6.79
C ASN A 156 10.24 -21.54 -7.59
N ALA A 157 9.38 -21.05 -8.47
CA ALA A 157 8.72 -21.89 -9.46
C ALA A 157 9.62 -21.95 -10.70
N ASP A 158 9.93 -23.15 -11.15
CA ASP A 158 10.64 -23.41 -12.39
C ASP A 158 9.94 -22.69 -13.56
N GLY A 159 10.60 -21.66 -14.09
CA GLY A 159 10.33 -21.09 -15.40
C GLY A 159 9.24 -20.01 -15.52
N HIS A 160 8.19 -19.96 -14.69
CA HIS A 160 7.04 -19.07 -15.01
C HIS A 160 6.43 -18.28 -13.84
N GLU A 161 6.51 -16.96 -14.00
CA GLU A 161 5.87 -15.82 -13.31
C GLU A 161 6.21 -15.57 -11.83
N LYS A 162 7.09 -14.57 -11.62
CA LYS A 162 7.56 -14.04 -10.34
C LYS A 162 6.56 -13.09 -9.69
N SER A 163 5.32 -13.53 -9.46
CA SER A 163 4.39 -12.72 -8.68
C SER A 163 4.82 -12.78 -7.20
N PRO A 164 5.13 -11.64 -6.55
CA PRO A 164 5.53 -11.66 -5.15
C PRO A 164 4.33 -12.09 -4.30
N SER A 165 4.51 -13.06 -3.41
CA SER A 165 3.50 -13.40 -2.40
C SER A 165 3.94 -12.90 -1.02
N TYR A 166 2.98 -12.47 -0.20
CA TYR A 166 3.23 -11.83 1.09
C TYR A 166 2.63 -12.68 2.20
N GLY A 167 3.45 -13.51 2.85
CA GLY A 167 2.99 -14.31 3.98
C GLY A 167 2.81 -13.44 5.22
N PHE A 168 1.58 -13.34 5.74
CA PHE A 168 1.26 -12.64 6.98
C PHE A 168 2.14 -13.11 8.15
N LYS A 169 2.49 -12.16 9.03
CA LYS A 169 3.30 -12.42 10.22
C LYS A 169 2.76 -11.78 11.48
N HIS A 170 2.29 -10.54 11.40
CA HIS A 170 1.85 -9.80 12.56
C HIS A 170 0.97 -8.61 12.15
N SER A 171 0.20 -8.07 13.08
CA SER A 171 -0.62 -6.88 12.83
C SER A 171 -0.75 -6.01 14.08
N LEU A 172 -0.73 -4.70 13.89
CA LEU A 172 -0.96 -3.72 14.95
C LEU A 172 -2.28 -2.99 14.69
N LYS A 173 -3.13 -2.87 15.72
CA LYS A 173 -4.32 -2.02 15.63
C LYS A 173 -3.89 -0.56 15.68
N MET A 174 -4.27 0.23 14.69
CA MET A 174 -3.85 1.63 14.59
C MET A 174 -4.27 2.47 15.80
N SER A 175 -5.34 2.08 16.50
CA SER A 175 -5.81 2.73 17.73
C SER A 175 -4.83 2.69 18.91
N ALA A 176 -3.84 1.77 18.89
CA ALA A 176 -2.81 1.64 19.92
C ALA A 176 -1.39 1.87 19.36
N VAL A 177 -1.28 2.30 18.11
CA VAL A 177 -0.01 2.65 17.46
C VAL A 177 0.38 4.07 17.81
N GLY A 178 1.66 4.29 18.04
CA GLY A 178 2.29 5.60 17.98
C GLY A 178 3.57 5.57 17.16
N ILE A 179 4.12 6.75 16.89
CA ILE A 179 5.26 6.94 16.00
C ILE A 179 6.35 7.79 16.65
N THR A 180 7.61 7.53 16.32
CA THR A 180 8.74 8.45 16.55
C THR A 180 9.44 8.68 15.23
N GLU A 181 9.41 9.92 14.76
CA GLU A 181 9.86 10.25 13.41
C GLU A 181 11.37 10.18 13.22
N ASN A 182 12.14 10.50 14.26
CA ASN A 182 13.58 10.64 14.15
C ASN A 182 14.29 9.63 15.05
N VAL A 183 15.12 8.79 14.44
CA VAL A 183 15.98 7.82 15.12
C VAL A 183 17.42 8.29 14.97
N LYS A 184 18.17 8.31 16.09
CA LYS A 184 19.58 8.72 16.06
C LYS A 184 20.40 7.79 15.15
N GLY A 185 21.27 8.38 14.34
CA GLY A 185 22.23 7.66 13.50
C GLY A 185 21.76 7.28 12.10
N ASP A 186 20.47 7.42 11.76
CA ASP A 186 19.98 7.20 10.38
C ASP A 186 18.70 7.99 10.10
N ILE A 187 18.79 8.98 9.21
CA ILE A 187 17.67 9.85 8.82
C ILE A 187 16.56 9.14 8.05
N LYS A 188 16.81 7.92 7.54
CA LYS A 188 15.82 7.07 6.87
C LYS A 188 15.06 6.17 7.84
N LYS A 189 15.38 6.22 9.14
CA LYS A 189 14.73 5.43 10.18
C LYS A 189 13.65 6.23 10.91
N PHE A 190 12.60 5.52 11.27
CA PHE A 190 11.53 5.96 12.18
C PHE A 190 11.09 4.77 13.03
N GLU A 191 10.39 5.01 14.13
CA GLU A 191 9.85 3.96 14.99
C GLU A 191 8.34 3.93 14.91
N ILE A 192 7.79 2.72 14.85
CA ILE A 192 6.39 2.45 15.14
C ILE A 192 6.37 1.70 16.47
N TRP A 193 5.68 2.25 17.46
CA TRP A 193 5.54 1.61 18.76
C TRP A 193 4.09 1.31 19.06
N TYR A 194 3.85 0.30 19.89
CA TYR A 194 2.51 -0.22 20.20
C TYR A 194 2.32 -0.36 21.71
N ASN A 195 1.09 -0.15 22.19
CA ASN A 195 0.70 -0.25 23.61
C ASN A 195 1.67 0.46 24.56
N GLY A 196 1.87 1.78 24.40
CA GLY A 196 2.75 2.52 25.31
C GLY A 196 4.23 2.09 25.25
N ARG A 197 4.70 1.71 24.06
CA ARG A 197 6.07 1.23 23.78
C ARG A 197 6.42 -0.10 24.49
N GLU A 198 5.43 -0.96 24.73
CA GLU A 198 5.69 -2.37 25.04
C GLU A 198 6.38 -3.06 23.86
N GLU A 199 5.91 -2.74 22.65
CA GLU A 199 6.54 -3.14 21.41
C GLU A 199 7.06 -1.93 20.65
N VAL A 200 8.29 -2.02 20.13
CA VAL A 200 8.92 -0.98 19.32
C VAL A 200 9.52 -1.62 18.08
N TYR A 201 9.12 -1.11 16.92
CA TYR A 201 9.58 -1.52 15.61
C TYR A 201 10.35 -0.37 14.97
N ILE A 202 11.67 -0.52 14.81
CA ILE A 202 12.50 0.45 14.12
C ILE A 202 12.44 0.11 12.63
N ILE A 203 11.88 1.02 11.83
CA ILE A 203 11.65 0.85 10.40
C ILE A 203 12.68 1.68 9.65
N GLN A 204 13.44 1.06 8.75
CA GLN A 204 14.34 1.77 7.82
C GLN A 204 13.77 1.72 6.41
N ALA A 205 13.47 2.88 5.86
CA ALA A 205 13.06 3.05 4.47
C ALA A 205 14.25 3.01 3.51
N SER A 206 13.99 2.78 2.23
CA SER A 206 15.00 2.85 1.18
C SER A 206 15.51 4.28 0.94
N SER A 207 14.64 5.29 1.15
CA SER A 207 14.96 6.70 0.99
C SER A 207 14.29 7.58 2.07
N VAL A 208 14.77 8.82 2.21
CA VAL A 208 14.23 9.79 3.18
C VAL A 208 12.81 10.22 2.79
N GLU A 209 12.57 10.35 1.49
CA GLU A 209 11.28 10.73 0.92
C GLU A 209 10.22 9.67 1.24
N LEU A 210 10.58 8.38 1.09
CA LEU A 210 9.69 7.28 1.45
C LEU A 210 9.41 7.28 2.97
N LYS A 211 10.43 7.48 3.81
CA LYS A 211 10.26 7.62 5.26
C LYS A 211 9.30 8.75 5.60
N ASN A 212 9.48 9.93 5.01
CA ASN A 212 8.63 11.10 5.27
C ASN A 212 7.19 10.86 4.82
N LEU A 213 6.99 10.20 3.67
CA LEU A 213 5.65 9.84 3.18
C LEU A 213 4.93 8.90 4.16
N TRP A 214 5.62 7.86 4.63
CA TRP A 214 5.06 6.92 5.62
C TRP A 214 4.75 7.58 6.96
N VAL A 215 5.66 8.43 7.46
CA VAL A 215 5.44 9.18 8.70
C VAL A 215 4.23 10.11 8.56
N SER A 216 4.11 10.83 7.45
CA SER A 216 2.98 11.72 7.17
C SER A 216 1.66 10.96 7.14
N GLU A 217 1.61 9.83 6.43
CA GLU A 217 0.38 9.06 6.29
C GLU A 217 -0.06 8.41 7.61
N ILE A 218 0.88 7.86 8.40
CA ILE A 218 0.59 7.36 9.75
C ILE A 218 0.06 8.48 10.64
N ARG A 219 0.66 9.69 10.61
CA ARG A 219 0.18 10.85 11.37
C ARG A 219 -1.24 11.25 10.98
N LYS A 220 -1.59 11.21 9.68
CA LYS A 220 -2.96 11.49 9.22
C LYS A 220 -3.95 10.50 9.82
N VAL A 221 -3.63 9.20 9.83
CA VAL A 221 -4.48 8.16 10.47
C VAL A 221 -4.68 8.44 11.95
N LEU A 222 -3.59 8.68 12.69
CA LEU A 222 -3.66 8.93 14.14
C LEU A 222 -4.44 10.21 14.46
N THR A 223 -4.25 11.27 13.67
CA THR A 223 -4.98 12.54 13.84
C THR A 223 -6.47 12.36 13.57
N GLY A 224 -6.83 11.64 12.50
CA GLY A 224 -8.23 11.33 12.19
C GLY A 224 -8.91 10.50 13.29
N GLN A 225 -8.19 9.55 13.89
CA GLN A 225 -8.71 8.77 15.01
C GLN A 225 -8.93 9.63 16.27
N LEU A 226 -8.02 10.57 16.57
CA LEU A 226 -8.17 11.50 17.69
C LEU A 226 -9.39 12.43 17.51
N GLN A 227 -9.60 12.94 16.30
CA GLN A 227 -10.76 13.77 15.98
C GLN A 227 -12.08 12.99 16.12
N ALA A 228 -12.11 11.75 15.60
CA ALA A 228 -13.27 10.87 15.75
C ALA A 228 -13.57 10.50 17.21
N TYR A 229 -12.54 10.36 18.06
CA TYR A 229 -12.73 10.13 19.49
C TYR A 229 -13.27 11.39 20.20
N ARG A 230 -12.71 12.57 19.92
CA ARG A 230 -13.17 13.84 20.50
C ARG A 230 -14.61 14.18 20.11
N GLY A 231 -15.03 13.87 18.88
CA GLY A 231 -16.42 14.07 18.43
C GLY A 231 -17.43 13.11 19.07
N LYS A 232 -16.98 12.02 19.72
CA LYS A 232 -17.82 11.04 20.41
C LYS A 232 -17.99 11.29 21.91
N VAL A 233 -17.24 12.24 22.49
CA VAL A 233 -17.42 12.64 23.89
C VAL A 233 -18.53 13.70 23.94
N PRO A 234 -19.73 13.42 24.49
CA PRO A 234 -20.72 14.46 24.72
C PRO A 234 -20.09 15.50 25.64
N HIS A 235 -20.18 16.78 25.28
CA HIS A 235 -19.84 17.86 26.21
C HIS A 235 -20.77 17.71 27.43
N ALA A 236 -20.24 17.24 28.55
CA ALA A 236 -20.93 17.31 29.82
C ALA A 236 -21.03 18.79 30.18
N VAL A 237 -22.17 19.41 29.88
CA VAL A 237 -22.53 20.72 30.43
C VAL A 237 -22.65 20.52 31.94
N PRO A 238 -21.87 21.22 32.77
CA PRO A 238 -22.11 21.18 34.21
C PRO A 238 -23.46 21.86 34.46
N HIS A 239 -24.46 21.08 34.86
CA HIS A 239 -25.66 21.64 35.48
C HIS A 239 -25.23 22.31 36.78
N VAL A 240 -25.07 23.63 36.73
CA VAL A 240 -25.00 24.45 37.94
C VAL A 240 -26.44 24.60 38.43
N GLY A 241 -26.87 23.66 39.27
CA GLY A 241 -28.07 23.82 40.08
C GLY A 241 -27.77 24.75 41.23
N PHE A 242 -28.35 25.94 41.23
CA PHE A 242 -28.53 26.74 42.44
C PHE A 242 -29.98 26.54 42.90
N LEU A 243 -30.11 25.95 44.10
CA LEU A 243 -31.24 26.17 45.00
C LEU A 243 -31.17 27.59 45.57
#